data_AF-A0A6B3IH58-F1
#
_entry.id   AF-A0A6B3IH58-F1
#
_cell.length_a   1.000
_cell.length_b   1.000
_cell.length_c   1.000
_cell.angle_alpha   90.00
_cell.angle_beta   90.00
_cell.angle_gamma   90.00
#
_symmetry.space_group_name_H-M   'P 1'
#
loop_
_entity.id
_entity.type
_entity.pdbx_description
1 polymer ?
#
loop_
_entity_poly.entity_id
_entity_poly.type
_entity_poly.pdbx_seq_one_letter_code
_entity_poly.pdbx_strand_id
1 'polypeptide(L)'
;MEKVKAVFVHHTTQTNSYSCADSPAMVRALHTYHVKSNGWKDLGYNFVVDKCGTIFEGRKGGVDRAVMGAHTYGFNRDTAGIAVMGMHTDTLAASAATTA
;
A
#
# COMPACT_ATOMS: atom_id res chain seq x y z
N MET A 1 14.02 2.74 -10.91
CA MET A 1 14.92 1.60 -10.63
C MET A 1 14.91 0.70 -11.84
N GLU A 2 15.89 -0.18 -11.99
CA GLU A 2 15.94 -1.11 -13.15
C GLU A 2 15.10 -2.36 -12.92
N LYS A 3 15.12 -2.91 -11.69
CA LYS A 3 14.31 -4.08 -11.29
C LYS A 3 13.99 -4.08 -9.80
N VAL A 4 12.96 -4.85 -9.43
CA VAL A 4 12.62 -5.17 -8.04
C VAL A 4 13.36 -6.45 -7.63
N LYS A 5 13.97 -6.46 -6.44
CA LYS A 5 14.75 -7.57 -5.87
C LYS A 5 14.11 -8.18 -4.63
N ALA A 6 13.25 -7.44 -3.94
CA ALA A 6 12.54 -7.89 -2.75
C ALA A 6 11.21 -7.15 -2.60
N VAL A 7 10.30 -7.74 -1.83
CA VAL A 7 9.00 -7.18 -1.48
C VAL A 7 8.90 -7.04 0.03
N PHE A 8 8.44 -5.88 0.49
CA PHE A 8 8.06 -5.65 1.88
C PHE A 8 6.54 -5.60 2.00
N VAL A 9 5.99 -6.40 2.92
CA VAL A 9 4.56 -6.42 3.22
C VAL A 9 4.30 -5.55 4.45
N HIS A 10 3.27 -4.71 4.36
CA HIS A 10 2.85 -3.75 5.37
C HIS A 10 1.35 -3.88 5.64
N HIS A 11 0.89 -3.22 6.71
CA HIS A 11 -0.51 -2.83 6.85
C HIS A 11 -0.65 -1.29 6.86
N THR A 12 -1.83 -0.74 6.60
CA THR A 12 -2.03 0.72 6.56
C THR A 12 -2.38 1.36 7.90
N THR A 13 -2.55 0.55 8.96
CA THR A 13 -2.98 0.94 10.32
C THR A 13 -4.33 1.65 10.41
N GLN A 14 -5.13 1.63 9.35
CA GLN A 14 -6.50 2.15 9.34
C GLN A 14 -7.49 1.17 9.98
N THR A 15 -8.75 1.58 10.13
CA THR A 15 -9.82 0.69 10.61
C THR A 15 -10.02 -0.53 9.69
N ASN A 16 -10.47 -1.64 10.27
CA ASN A 16 -10.93 -2.83 9.53
C ASN A 16 -12.45 -2.81 9.24
N SER A 17 -13.19 -1.85 9.83
CA SER A 17 -14.66 -1.79 9.80
C SER A 17 -15.25 -1.08 8.57
N TYR A 18 -14.44 -0.79 7.54
CA TYR A 18 -14.91 -0.19 6.28
C TYR A 18 -15.67 -1.20 5.40
N SER A 19 -16.50 -0.74 4.48
CA SER A 19 -17.07 -1.58 3.41
C SER A 19 -16.13 -1.58 2.19
N CYS A 20 -16.18 -2.62 1.34
CA CYS A 20 -15.35 -2.64 0.11
C CYS A 20 -15.58 -1.41 -0.79
N ALA A 21 -16.79 -0.81 -0.74
CA ALA A 21 -17.11 0.39 -1.49
C ALA A 21 -16.37 1.64 -0.98
N ASP A 22 -15.92 1.62 0.28
CA ASP A 22 -15.15 2.71 0.89
C ASP A 22 -13.66 2.66 0.51
N SER A 23 -13.16 1.52 0.01
CA SER A 23 -11.74 1.30 -0.27
C SER A 23 -11.11 2.41 -1.13
N PRO A 24 -11.73 2.86 -2.24
CA PRO A 24 -11.16 3.95 -3.04
C PRO A 24 -11.04 5.27 -2.27
N ALA A 25 -11.99 5.58 -1.38
CA ALA A 25 -11.95 6.80 -0.58
C ALA A 25 -10.83 6.72 0.47
N MET A 26 -10.65 5.56 1.10
CA MET A 26 -9.58 5.33 2.06
C MET A 26 -8.18 5.39 1.43
N VAL A 27 -8.00 4.86 0.21
CA VAL A 27 -6.74 5.00 -0.54
C VAL A 27 -6.43 6.48 -0.84
N ARG A 28 -7.44 7.26 -1.24
CA ARG A 28 -7.27 8.72 -1.43
C ARG A 28 -6.94 9.46 -0.13
N ALA A 29 -7.53 9.04 0.99
CA ALA A 29 -7.20 9.58 2.30
C ALA A 29 -5.74 9.26 2.70
N LEU A 30 -5.29 8.02 2.45
CA LEU A 30 -3.91 7.60 2.68
C LEU A 30 -2.91 8.37 1.80
N HIS A 31 -3.23 8.57 0.53
CA HIS A 31 -2.46 9.46 -0.36
C HIS A 31 -2.37 10.88 0.20
N THR A 32 -3.51 11.45 0.61
CA THR A 32 -3.56 12.80 1.17
C THR A 32 -2.69 12.91 2.42
N TYR A 33 -2.75 11.93 3.32
CA TYR A 33 -1.90 11.87 4.50
C TYR A 33 -0.40 11.80 4.13
N HIS A 34 -0.01 10.89 3.24
CA HIS A 34 1.39 10.76 2.81
C HIS A 34 1.92 12.04 2.15
N VAL A 35 1.13 12.70 1.30
CA VAL A 35 1.57 13.91 0.60
C VAL A 35 1.55 15.14 1.51
N LYS A 36 0.47 15.33 2.27
CA LYS A 36 0.25 16.57 3.03
C LYS A 36 0.86 16.54 4.42
N SER A 37 0.84 15.39 5.09
CA SER A 37 1.35 15.26 6.46
C SER A 37 2.81 14.78 6.46
N ASN A 38 3.15 13.77 5.65
CA ASN A 38 4.54 13.26 5.61
C ASN A 38 5.45 13.98 4.60
N GLY A 39 4.88 14.83 3.73
CA GLY A 39 5.64 15.54 2.69
C GLY A 39 6.17 14.64 1.57
N TRP A 40 5.60 13.46 1.39
CA TRP A 40 6.02 12.54 0.34
C TRP A 40 5.48 12.96 -1.03
N LYS A 41 6.08 12.42 -2.10
CA LYS A 41 5.70 12.76 -3.47
C LYS A 41 4.42 12.07 -3.95
N ASP A 42 3.99 11.01 -3.25
CA ASP A 42 2.88 10.13 -3.59
C ASP A 42 2.60 9.17 -2.40
N LEU A 43 1.70 8.21 -2.59
CA LEU A 43 1.59 7.01 -1.75
C LEU A 43 2.97 6.33 -1.59
N GLY A 44 3.34 6.01 -0.35
CA GLY A 44 4.62 5.36 -0.06
C GLY A 44 4.72 3.92 -0.58
N TYR A 45 3.59 3.22 -0.66
CA TYR A 45 3.49 1.84 -1.14
C TYR A 45 3.39 1.78 -2.67
N ASN A 46 3.90 0.72 -3.28
CA ASN A 46 3.71 0.46 -4.72
C ASN A 46 2.29 -0.06 -4.99
N PHE A 47 1.77 -0.89 -4.08
CA PHE A 47 0.42 -1.43 -4.16
C PHE A 47 -0.27 -1.38 -2.80
N VAL A 48 -1.59 -1.22 -2.82
CA VAL A 48 -2.45 -1.30 -1.65
C VAL A 48 -3.55 -2.32 -1.94
N VAL A 49 -3.81 -3.25 -1.02
CA VAL A 49 -4.80 -4.32 -1.20
C VAL A 49 -5.89 -4.19 -0.13
N ASP A 50 -7.15 -4.14 -0.53
CA ASP A 50 -8.25 -4.11 0.43
C ASP A 50 -8.66 -5.52 0.92
N LYS A 51 -9.50 -5.57 1.95
CA LYS A 51 -9.98 -6.84 2.52
C LYS A 51 -10.86 -7.68 1.58
N CYS A 52 -11.22 -7.12 0.43
CA CYS A 52 -12.08 -7.72 -0.58
C CYS A 52 -11.28 -8.21 -1.79
N GLY A 53 -9.95 -8.08 -1.77
CA GLY A 53 -9.04 -8.53 -2.82
C GLY A 53 -8.83 -7.51 -3.94
N THR A 54 -9.31 -6.26 -3.79
CA THR A 54 -9.04 -5.22 -4.79
C THR A 54 -7.61 -4.71 -4.62
N ILE A 55 -6.82 -4.80 -5.69
CA ILE A 55 -5.48 -4.22 -5.76
C ILE A 55 -5.57 -2.81 -6.34
N PHE A 56 -5.09 -1.84 -5.60
CA PHE A 56 -4.96 -0.45 -6.02
C PHE A 56 -3.50 -0.15 -6.40
N GLU A 57 -3.31 0.55 -7.52
CA GLU A 57 -2.03 1.20 -7.79
C GLU A 57 -1.76 2.24 -6.69
N GLY A 58 -0.61 2.10 -6.03
CA GLY A 58 -0.11 3.08 -5.07
C GLY A 58 0.72 4.14 -5.77
N ARG A 59 2.04 4.00 -5.70
CA ARG A 59 2.98 4.92 -6.35
C ARG A 59 2.83 4.87 -7.87
N LYS A 60 2.54 6.03 -8.49
CA LYS A 60 2.24 6.17 -9.91
C LYS A 60 3.26 5.50 -10.83
N GLY A 61 2.76 4.66 -11.74
CA GLY A 61 3.53 3.88 -12.70
C GLY A 61 4.14 2.61 -12.12
N GLY A 62 3.72 2.20 -10.91
CA GLY A 62 4.18 0.99 -10.23
C GLY A 62 3.63 -0.30 -10.83
N VAL A 63 2.54 -0.21 -11.60
CA VAL A 63 1.99 -1.34 -12.38
C VAL A 63 2.95 -1.73 -13.51
N ASP A 64 3.58 -0.76 -14.17
CA ASP A 64 4.37 -0.99 -15.39
C ASP A 64 5.89 -0.92 -15.17
N ARG A 65 6.35 -0.29 -14.07
CA ARG A 65 7.77 0.04 -13.87
C ARG A 65 8.21 -0.17 -12.43
N ALA A 66 9.49 -0.47 -12.25
CA ALA A 66 10.15 -0.46 -10.94
C ALA A 66 10.32 0.97 -10.40
N VAL A 67 9.24 1.54 -9.89
CA VAL A 67 9.22 2.87 -9.24
C VAL A 67 9.65 2.74 -7.78
N MET A 68 10.53 3.66 -7.35
CA MET A 68 11.00 3.69 -5.96
C MET A 68 9.89 4.16 -5.03
N GLY A 69 9.56 3.35 -4.03
CA GLY A 69 8.59 3.66 -2.97
C GLY A 69 9.11 4.62 -1.89
N ALA A 70 8.31 4.78 -0.84
CA ALA A 70 8.66 5.45 0.42
C ALA A 70 8.10 4.66 1.62
N HIS A 71 8.05 3.33 1.51
CA HIS A 71 7.39 2.43 2.45
C HIS A 71 8.33 1.86 3.54
N THR A 72 9.65 1.86 3.31
CA THR A 72 10.61 1.25 4.24
C THR A 72 11.91 2.04 4.23
N TYR A 73 12.10 2.88 5.24
CA TYR A 73 13.31 3.69 5.38
C TYR A 73 14.57 2.82 5.32
N GLY A 74 15.55 3.23 4.53
CA GLY A 74 16.77 2.46 4.27
C GLY A 74 16.64 1.37 3.21
N PHE A 75 15.42 0.93 2.85
CA PHE A 75 15.20 -0.22 1.97
C PHE A 75 14.33 0.07 0.73
N ASN A 76 13.89 1.31 0.50
CA ASN A 76 13.04 1.67 -0.65
C ASN A 76 13.68 1.40 -2.03
N ARG A 77 15.01 1.35 -2.11
CA ARG A 77 15.73 1.12 -3.38
C ARG A 77 15.67 -0.36 -3.75
N ASP A 78 15.37 -0.63 -5.01
CA ASP A 78 15.28 -1.97 -5.60
C ASP A 78 14.24 -2.89 -4.89
N THR A 79 13.28 -2.33 -4.17
CA THR A 79 12.18 -3.08 -3.54
C THR A 79 10.82 -2.51 -3.89
N ALA A 80 9.78 -3.32 -3.67
CA ALA A 80 8.39 -2.89 -3.76
C ALA A 80 7.70 -3.05 -2.41
N GLY A 81 6.82 -2.11 -2.08
CA GLY A 81 5.98 -2.17 -0.89
C GLY A 81 4.54 -2.53 -1.24
N ILE A 82 3.99 -3.56 -0.60
CA ILE A 82 2.58 -3.91 -0.66
C ILE A 82 1.97 -3.69 0.72
N ALA A 83 0.90 -2.91 0.82
CA ALA A 83 0.19 -2.70 2.08
C ALA A 83 -1.22 -3.28 2.03
N VAL A 84 -1.56 -4.12 3.01
CA VAL A 84 -2.95 -4.53 3.24
C VAL A 84 -3.67 -3.45 4.02
N MET A 85 -4.85 -3.02 3.54
CA MET A 85 -5.64 -1.99 4.19
C MET A 85 -6.24 -2.49 5.50
N GLY A 86 -5.82 -1.89 6.60
CA GLY A 86 -6.32 -2.22 7.92
C GLY A 86 -5.27 -2.21 9.03
N MET A 87 -5.71 -2.63 10.22
CA MET A 87 -4.90 -2.87 11.41
C MET A 87 -4.77 -4.38 11.62
N HIS A 88 -3.55 -4.89 11.46
CA HIS A 88 -3.24 -6.33 11.50
C HIS A 88 -2.17 -6.69 12.54
N THR A 89 -2.12 -5.95 13.65
CA THR A 89 -1.24 -6.30 14.79
C THR A 89 -1.71 -7.59 15.46
N ASP A 90 -3.00 -7.68 15.77
CA ASP A 90 -3.61 -8.81 16.49
C ASP A 90 -4.72 -9.51 15.69
N THR A 91 -4.91 -9.12 14.43
CA THR A 91 -5.94 -9.69 13.55
C THR A 91 -5.35 -10.06 12.20
N LEU A 92 -5.72 -11.24 11.70
CA LEU A 92 -5.29 -11.70 10.39
C LEU A 92 -5.95 -10.88 9.27
N ALA A 93 -5.24 -10.73 8.15
CA ALA A 93 -5.81 -10.22 6.92
C ALA A 93 -6.87 -11.19 6.37
N ALA A 94 -7.88 -10.66 5.69
CA ALA A 94 -8.87 -11.48 5.00
C ALA A 94 -8.19 -12.33 3.91
N SER A 95 -8.66 -13.56 3.71
CA SER A 95 -8.09 -14.47 2.71
C SER A 95 -8.08 -13.88 1.30
N ALA A 96 -9.12 -13.11 0.94
CA ALA A 96 -9.19 -12.39 -0.33
C ALA A 96 -8.02 -11.40 -0.51
N ALA A 97 -7.57 -10.73 0.54
CA ALA A 97 -6.42 -9.82 0.47
C ALA A 97 -5.09 -10.58 0.30
N THR A 98 -4.98 -11.78 0.85
CA THR A 98 -3.74 -12.59 0.80
C THR A 98 -3.61 -13.45 -0.46
N THR A 99 -4.65 -13.47 -1.31
CA THR A 99 -4.73 -14.31 -2.53
C THR A 99 -5.06 -13.52 -3.80
N ALA A 100 -5.12 -12.19 -3.70
CA ALA A 100 -5.38 -11.27 -4.81
C ALA A 100 -4.25 -11.25 -5.85
#